data_AF-A0A520MH64-F1
#
_entry.id   AF-A0A520MH64-F1
#
_cell.length_a   1.000
_cell.length_b   1.000
_cell.length_c   1.000
_cell.angle_alpha   90.00
_cell.angle_beta   90.00
_cell.angle_gamma   90.00
#
_symmetry.space_group_name_H-M   'P 1'
#
loop_
_entity.id
_entity.type
_entity.pdbx_description
1 polymer ?
#
loop_
_entity_poly.entity_id
_entity_poly.type
_entity_poly.pdbx_seq_one_letter_code
_entity_poly.pdbx_strand_id
1 'polypeptide(L)'
;MRIESFEALRDLHRGHQYPSIAFGDFNVSSKDDNKYRVYENQSKEWHIAHIDGCYSCKGTYYFNSGNSWDFLDSIFISKNRGISFDVSSIKVHKTKSNTYKDSGKPYRFDPKLKKGVSDHFAMVAKINI
;
A
#
# COMPACT_ATOMS: atom_id res chain seq x y z
N MET A 1 -12.74 -13.85 -5.27
CA MET A 1 -12.12 -12.72 -6.02
C MET A 1 -10.90 -12.11 -5.34
N ARG A 2 -10.98 -11.29 -4.27
CA ARG A 2 -9.77 -10.59 -3.75
C ARG A 2 -8.68 -11.54 -3.23
N ILE A 3 -9.04 -12.58 -2.48
CA ILE A 3 -8.10 -13.60 -1.99
C ILE A 3 -7.51 -14.41 -3.15
N GLU A 4 -8.33 -14.86 -4.11
CA GLU A 4 -7.88 -15.58 -5.31
C GLU A 4 -6.85 -14.76 -6.12
N SER A 5 -7.02 -13.43 -6.22
CA SER A 5 -6.02 -12.55 -6.87
C SER A 5 -4.66 -12.60 -6.18
N PHE A 6 -4.63 -12.72 -4.86
CA PHE A 6 -3.39 -12.88 -4.07
C PHE A 6 -2.76 -14.25 -4.21
N GLU A 7 -3.57 -15.29 -4.46
CA GLU A 7 -3.08 -16.62 -4.79
C GLU A 7 -2.45 -16.62 -6.18
N ALA A 8 -3.14 -16.02 -7.17
CA ALA A 8 -2.59 -15.86 -8.52
C ALA A 8 -1.28 -15.05 -8.52
N LEU A 9 -1.20 -13.96 -7.74
CA LEU A 9 0.04 -13.19 -7.57
C LEU A 9 1.18 -14.06 -7.01
N ARG A 10 0.88 -14.89 -6.01
CA ARG A 10 1.86 -15.80 -5.39
C ARG A 10 2.31 -16.89 -6.36
N ASP A 11 1.40 -17.44 -7.16
CA ASP A 11 1.72 -18.48 -8.13
C ASP A 11 2.58 -17.91 -9.27
N LEU A 12 2.25 -16.72 -9.77
CA LEU A 12 3.11 -15.98 -10.70
C LEU A 12 4.51 -15.77 -10.11
N HIS A 13 4.58 -15.30 -8.87
CA HIS A 13 5.85 -15.05 -8.20
C HIS A 13 6.71 -16.31 -8.03
N ARG A 14 6.08 -17.44 -7.69
CA ARG A 14 6.74 -18.75 -7.52
C ARG A 14 7.15 -19.38 -8.86
N GLY A 15 6.51 -18.99 -9.95
CA GLY A 15 6.83 -19.48 -11.30
C GLY A 15 8.17 -19.01 -11.86
N HIS A 16 8.86 -18.08 -11.19
CA HIS A 16 10.18 -17.59 -11.62
C HIS A 16 11.06 -17.19 -10.42
N GLN A 17 12.33 -16.84 -10.67
CA GLN A 17 13.30 -16.43 -9.65
C GLN A 17 13.80 -14.98 -9.80
N TYR A 18 13.27 -14.23 -10.77
CA TYR A 18 13.64 -12.82 -10.97
C TYR A 18 13.24 -11.92 -9.80
N PRO A 19 14.01 -10.83 -9.54
CA PRO A 19 13.57 -9.73 -8.69
C PRO A 19 12.22 -9.21 -9.18
N SER A 20 11.30 -8.93 -8.26
CA SER A 20 9.94 -8.51 -8.65
C SER A 20 9.35 -7.51 -7.68
N ILE A 21 8.50 -6.65 -8.24
CA ILE A 21 7.78 -5.62 -7.53
C ILE A 21 6.31 -5.74 -7.93
N ALA A 22 5.41 -5.81 -6.95
CA ALA A 22 3.97 -5.69 -7.15
C ALA A 22 3.46 -4.48 -6.36
N PHE A 23 2.77 -3.55 -7.01
CA PHE A 23 2.35 -2.32 -6.35
C PHE A 23 1.04 -1.80 -6.94
N GLY A 24 0.24 -1.13 -6.11
CA GLY A 24 -1.06 -0.59 -6.49
C GLY A 24 -2.07 -0.69 -5.35
N ASP A 25 -3.34 -0.49 -5.69
CA ASP A 25 -4.47 -0.69 -4.80
C ASP A 25 -4.82 -2.18 -4.71
N PHE A 26 -4.39 -2.80 -3.62
CA PHE A 26 -4.73 -4.18 -3.26
C PHE A 26 -6.12 -4.31 -2.64
N ASN A 27 -6.72 -3.17 -2.26
CA ASN A 27 -8.05 -3.04 -1.74
C ASN A 27 -8.30 -3.89 -0.48
N VAL A 28 -7.27 -4.21 0.29
CA VAL A 28 -7.40 -5.00 1.53
C VAL A 28 -7.65 -4.07 2.70
N SER A 29 -8.87 -4.08 3.24
CA SER A 29 -9.19 -3.36 4.47
C SER A 29 -8.49 -4.02 5.67
N SER A 30 -8.24 -3.27 6.75
CA SER A 30 -7.71 -3.85 8.00
C SER A 30 -8.64 -4.93 8.55
N LYS A 31 -9.96 -4.80 8.35
CA LYS A 31 -10.94 -5.82 8.73
C LYS A 31 -10.75 -7.12 7.93
N ASP A 32 -10.56 -7.02 6.63
CA ASP A 32 -10.33 -8.19 5.77
C ASP A 32 -8.97 -8.83 6.08
N ASP A 33 -7.93 -8.01 6.28
CA ASP A 33 -6.61 -8.51 6.63
C ASP A 33 -6.63 -9.26 7.97
N ASN A 34 -7.25 -8.70 9.00
CA ASN A 34 -7.38 -9.37 10.30
C ASN A 34 -8.17 -10.69 10.20
N LYS A 35 -9.19 -10.75 9.35
CA LYS A 35 -10.02 -11.94 9.18
C LYS A 35 -9.33 -13.04 8.38
N TYR A 36 -8.63 -12.67 7.31
CA TYR A 36 -8.09 -13.62 6.32
C TYR A 36 -6.56 -13.74 6.35
N ARG A 37 -5.90 -12.95 7.20
CA ARG A 37 -4.44 -12.89 7.38
C ARG A 37 -3.72 -12.67 6.06
N VAL A 38 -4.23 -11.74 5.25
CA VAL A 38 -3.82 -11.54 3.85
C VAL A 38 -2.35 -11.16 3.79
N TYR A 39 -1.98 -10.07 4.46
CA TYR A 39 -0.62 -9.55 4.43
C TYR A 39 0.36 -10.43 5.19
N GLU A 40 -0.06 -11.10 6.26
CA GLU A 40 0.79 -12.12 6.89
C GLU A 40 1.13 -13.25 5.91
N ASN A 41 0.14 -13.74 5.16
CA ASN A 41 0.37 -14.78 4.16
C ASN A 41 1.23 -14.30 3.00
N GLN A 42 1.03 -13.08 2.52
CA GLN A 42 1.88 -12.48 1.48
C GLN A 42 3.30 -12.21 1.99
N SER A 43 3.47 -11.86 3.26
CA SER A 43 4.78 -11.60 3.89
C SER A 43 5.70 -12.81 3.92
N LYS A 44 5.20 -14.02 3.60
CA LYS A 44 6.05 -15.22 3.46
C LYS A 44 6.98 -15.12 2.26
N GLU A 45 6.53 -14.48 1.17
CA GLU A 45 7.25 -14.38 -0.10
C GLU A 45 7.70 -12.93 -0.40
N TRP A 46 7.02 -11.96 0.20
CA TRP A 46 7.20 -10.54 -0.10
C TRP A 46 7.63 -9.74 1.14
N HIS A 47 8.47 -8.73 0.92
CA HIS A 47 8.58 -7.57 1.80
C HIS A 47 7.45 -6.61 1.45
N ILE A 48 6.74 -6.10 2.46
CA ILE A 48 5.54 -5.26 2.26
C ILE A 48 5.80 -3.89 2.87
N ALA A 49 5.70 -2.82 2.08
CA ALA A 49 6.16 -1.49 2.45
C ALA A 49 5.61 -0.98 3.80
N HIS A 50 4.29 -1.05 4.02
CA HIS A 50 3.68 -0.55 5.25
C HIS A 50 3.84 -1.48 6.48
N ILE A 51 4.37 -2.69 6.28
CA ILE A 51 4.70 -3.62 7.36
C ILE A 51 6.17 -3.50 7.74
N ASP A 52 7.04 -3.39 6.74
CA ASP A 52 8.48 -3.29 6.92
C ASP A 52 8.94 -1.87 7.27
N GLY A 53 8.11 -0.85 7.03
CA GLY A 53 8.38 0.54 7.39
C GLY A 53 7.09 1.37 7.53
N CYS A 54 7.22 2.70 7.56
CA CYS A 54 6.07 3.61 7.70
C CYS A 54 5.25 3.40 9.00
N TYR A 55 5.85 2.97 10.12
CA TYR A 55 5.11 2.62 11.35
C TYR A 55 4.25 3.77 11.93
N SER A 56 4.59 5.01 11.63
CA SER A 56 3.82 6.21 12.03
C SER A 56 2.71 6.58 11.04
N CYS A 57 2.65 5.92 9.89
CA CYS A 57 1.67 6.16 8.85
C CYS A 57 0.33 5.54 9.23
N LYS A 58 -0.75 6.29 9.03
CA LYS A 58 -2.09 5.81 9.38
C LYS A 58 -2.69 4.87 8.31
N GLY A 59 -2.41 5.14 7.03
CA GLY A 59 -2.98 4.44 5.89
C GLY A 59 -2.93 5.29 4.62
N THR A 60 -3.33 4.71 3.50
CA THR A 60 -3.46 5.40 2.20
C THR A 60 -4.89 5.85 1.93
N TYR A 61 -5.87 5.21 2.54
CA TYR A 61 -7.29 5.55 2.40
C TYR A 61 -7.97 5.69 3.76
N TYR A 62 -9.00 6.53 3.82
CA TYR A 62 -9.79 6.75 5.03
C TYR A 62 -11.26 6.41 4.80
N PHE A 63 -11.79 5.44 5.55
CA PHE A 63 -13.19 5.06 5.54
C PHE A 63 -14.01 5.94 6.48
N ASN A 64 -14.90 6.77 5.93
CA ASN A 64 -15.81 7.59 6.73
C ASN A 64 -16.77 6.76 7.58
N SER A 65 -17.28 5.65 7.07
CA SER A 65 -18.27 4.80 7.74
C SER A 65 -17.74 4.08 8.99
N GLY A 66 -16.42 4.00 9.17
CA GLY A 66 -15.77 3.37 10.31
C GLY A 66 -14.78 4.27 11.05
N ASN A 67 -14.60 5.52 10.62
CA ASN A 67 -13.56 6.43 11.11
C ASN A 67 -12.17 5.76 11.16
N SER A 68 -11.84 4.95 10.14
CA SER A 68 -10.65 4.12 10.12
C SER A 68 -9.74 4.46 8.95
N TRP A 69 -8.45 4.23 9.15
CA TRP A 69 -7.45 4.31 8.10
C TRP A 69 -7.01 2.90 7.71
N ASP A 70 -6.87 2.67 6.42
CA ASP A 70 -6.38 1.41 5.86
C ASP A 70 -5.29 1.64 4.82
N PHE A 71 -4.40 0.66 4.68
CA PHE A 71 -3.45 0.56 3.57
C PHE A 71 -4.07 -0.24 2.45
N LEU A 72 -4.88 0.44 1.62
CA LEU A 72 -5.39 -0.15 0.39
C LEU A 72 -4.28 -0.21 -0.66
N ASP A 73 -3.44 0.82 -0.70
CA ASP A 73 -2.30 0.93 -1.60
C ASP A 73 -1.02 0.53 -0.89
N SER A 74 -0.24 -0.34 -1.53
CA SER A 74 1.05 -0.79 -0.99
C SER A 74 2.04 -1.11 -2.11
N ILE A 75 3.29 -1.39 -1.71
CA ILE A 75 4.36 -1.86 -2.57
C ILE A 75 4.90 -3.14 -1.94
N PHE A 76 4.95 -4.21 -2.73
CA PHE A 76 5.53 -5.49 -2.38
C PHE A 76 6.81 -5.67 -3.19
N ILE A 77 7.90 -6.12 -2.56
CA ILE A 77 9.12 -6.53 -3.26
C ILE A 77 9.49 -7.94 -2.88
N SER A 78 10.01 -8.70 -3.83
CA SER A 78 10.32 -10.12 -3.64
C SER A 78 11.40 -10.34 -2.58
N LYS A 79 11.16 -11.27 -1.65
CA LYS A 79 12.20 -11.71 -0.70
C LYS A 79 13.26 -12.54 -1.39
N ASN A 80 14.50 -12.45 -0.89
CA ASN A 80 15.62 -13.32 -1.30
C ASN A 80 15.95 -13.33 -2.80
N ARG A 81 15.67 -12.24 -3.51
CA ARG A 81 15.93 -12.10 -4.97
C ARG A 81 16.74 -10.84 -5.31
N GLY A 82 17.69 -10.47 -4.46
CA GLY A 82 18.61 -9.35 -4.73
C GLY A 82 17.97 -7.97 -4.78
N ILE A 83 16.74 -7.81 -4.28
CA ILE A 83 16.02 -6.53 -4.22
C ILE A 83 15.65 -6.22 -2.77
N SER A 84 15.75 -4.94 -2.38
CA SER A 84 15.43 -4.51 -1.01
C SER A 84 14.85 -3.10 -0.96
N PHE A 85 14.10 -2.80 0.09
CA PHE A 85 13.68 -1.43 0.38
C PHE A 85 14.83 -0.66 1.04
N ASP A 86 14.99 0.61 0.69
CA ASP A 86 15.48 1.58 1.68
C ASP A 86 14.32 1.87 2.64
N VAL A 87 14.29 1.16 3.77
CA VAL A 87 13.18 1.21 4.74
C VAL A 87 12.87 2.63 5.21
N SER A 88 13.90 3.48 5.34
CA SER A 88 13.75 4.86 5.79
C SER A 88 13.01 5.76 4.78
N SER A 89 12.99 5.35 3.51
CA SER A 89 12.33 6.08 2.43
C SER A 89 10.83 5.80 2.34
N ILE A 90 10.35 4.74 3.01
CA ILE A 90 8.96 4.30 2.91
C ILE A 90 8.05 5.32 3.61
N LYS A 91 7.12 5.91 2.86
CA LYS A 91 6.16 6.87 3.40
C LYS A 91 4.86 6.92 2.60
N VAL A 92 3.80 7.35 3.27
CA VAL A 92 2.60 7.86 2.61
C VAL A 92 2.84 9.31 2.18
N HIS A 93 2.80 9.58 0.88
CA HIS A 93 3.13 10.89 0.32
C HIS A 93 2.01 11.91 0.56
N LYS A 94 2.25 12.84 1.48
CA LYS A 94 1.34 13.92 1.85
C LYS A 94 1.94 15.28 1.54
N THR A 95 1.12 16.15 0.96
CA THR A 95 1.45 17.54 0.60
C THR A 95 0.25 18.44 0.93
N LYS A 96 0.48 19.75 0.91
CA LYS A 96 -0.60 20.73 1.11
C LYS A 96 -1.68 20.69 0.01
N SER A 97 -1.36 20.18 -1.17
CA SER A 97 -2.31 20.09 -2.30
C SER A 97 -3.14 18.81 -2.31
N ASN A 98 -2.66 17.73 -1.67
CA ASN A 98 -3.38 16.45 -1.63
C ASN A 98 -3.97 16.11 -0.25
N THR A 99 -3.81 16.96 0.76
CA THR A 99 -4.23 16.68 2.14
C THR A 99 -5.13 17.79 2.68
N TYR A 100 -6.29 17.43 3.21
CA TYR A 100 -7.14 18.37 3.94
C TYR A 100 -6.45 18.81 5.24
N LYS A 101 -6.34 20.14 5.45
CA LYS A 101 -5.59 20.72 6.58
C LYS A 101 -6.21 20.39 7.95
N ASP A 102 -7.53 20.30 8.03
CA ASP A 102 -8.30 20.08 9.24
C ASP A 102 -8.29 18.62 9.70
N SER A 103 -8.36 17.68 8.76
CA SER A 103 -8.59 16.27 9.03
C SER A 103 -7.37 15.38 8.71
N GLY A 104 -6.41 15.88 7.93
CA GLY A 104 -5.27 15.09 7.44
C GLY A 104 -5.65 13.99 6.44
N LYS A 105 -6.91 14.00 5.95
CA LYS A 105 -7.49 13.07 4.98
C LYS A 105 -7.06 13.40 3.55
N PRO A 106 -7.11 12.46 2.60
CA PRO A 106 -6.84 12.73 1.20
C PRO A 106 -7.81 13.77 0.65
N TYR A 107 -7.26 14.79 -0.02
CA TYR A 107 -8.02 15.81 -0.72
C TYR A 107 -8.44 15.27 -2.09
N ARG A 108 -9.69 14.78 -2.14
CA ARG A 108 -10.33 14.28 -3.35
C ARG A 108 -10.22 15.27 -4.50
N PHE A 109 -10.02 14.76 -5.72
CA PHE A 109 -9.99 15.60 -6.91
C PHE A 109 -11.36 16.23 -7.18
N ASP A 110 -11.38 17.55 -7.26
CA ASP A 110 -12.53 18.34 -7.70
C ASP A 110 -12.24 18.87 -9.11
N PRO A 111 -12.96 18.39 -10.14
CA PRO A 111 -12.72 18.80 -11.53
C PRO A 111 -13.14 20.24 -11.82
N LYS A 112 -14.08 20.82 -11.04
CA LYS A 112 -14.52 22.21 -11.22
C LYS A 112 -13.48 23.18 -10.67
N LEU A 113 -12.99 22.90 -9.47
CA LEU A 113 -11.98 23.73 -8.81
C LEU A 113 -10.55 23.42 -9.27
N LYS A 114 -10.34 22.29 -9.98
CA LYS A 114 -9.02 21.75 -10.35
C LYS A 114 -8.09 21.62 -9.14
N LYS A 115 -8.65 21.14 -8.02
CA LYS A 115 -7.96 20.97 -6.73
C LYS A 115 -8.06 19.54 -6.25
N GLY A 116 -7.16 19.15 -5.34
CA GLY A 116 -7.04 17.77 -4.90
C GLY A 116 -6.33 16.89 -5.93
N VAL A 117 -6.08 15.63 -5.57
CA VAL A 117 -5.34 14.68 -6.43
C VAL A 117 -6.09 13.36 -6.54
N SER A 118 -6.45 12.79 -5.39
CA SER A 118 -7.14 11.51 -5.29
C SER A 118 -7.77 11.41 -3.90
N ASP A 119 -8.76 10.55 -3.75
CA ASP A 119 -9.27 10.12 -2.45
C ASP A 119 -8.35 9.10 -1.75
N HIS A 120 -7.25 8.69 -2.41
CA HIS A 120 -6.15 7.91 -1.86
C HIS A 120 -4.86 8.75 -1.78
N PHE A 121 -4.02 8.45 -0.79
CA PHE A 121 -2.63 8.88 -0.78
C PHE A 121 -1.72 7.85 -1.46
N ALA A 122 -0.67 8.33 -2.13
CA ALA A 122 0.33 7.43 -2.71
C ALA A 122 1.25 6.83 -1.63
N MET A 123 1.49 5.52 -1.71
CA MET A 123 2.63 4.87 -1.05
C MET A 123 3.90 5.12 -1.88
N VAL A 124 4.99 5.52 -1.24
CA VAL A 124 6.27 5.79 -1.90
C VAL A 124 7.40 5.08 -1.16
N ALA A 125 8.30 4.45 -1.91
CA ALA A 125 9.51 3.83 -1.39
C ALA A 125 10.63 3.91 -2.45
N LYS A 126 11.88 3.98 -2.00
CA LYS A 126 13.06 3.71 -2.81
C LYS A 126 13.43 2.23 -2.69
N ILE A 127 13.90 1.67 -3.80
CA ILE A 127 14.23 0.26 -3.93
C ILE A 127 15.68 0.16 -4.42
N ASN A 128 16.46 -0.70 -3.77
CA ASN A 128 17.82 -1.05 -4.17
C ASN A 128 17.76 -2.37 -4.96
N ILE A 129 18.45 -2.40 -6.11
CA ILE A 129 18.53 -3.51 -7.06
C ILE A 129 20.00 -3.73 -7.41
#